data_AF-A0A836QEM2-F1
#
_entry.id   AF-A0A836QEM2-F1
#
_cell.length_a   1.000
_cell.length_b   1.000
_cell.length_c   1.000
_cell.angle_alpha   90.00
_cell.angle_beta   90.00
_cell.angle_gamma   90.00
#
_symmetry.space_group_name_H-M   'P 1'
#
loop_
_entity.id
_entity.type
_entity.pdbx_description
1 polymer ?
#
loop_
_entity_poly.entity_id
_entity_poly.type
_entity_poly.pdbx_seq_one_letter_code
_entity_poly.pdbx_strand_id
1 'polypeptide(L)'
;MSKFTRRLQKIGSSILVSLPKQWVDAHNLGKGLQVQIETAENSLSITAGEGKKLSKEIEIEYPLPTEENIAANITGAYLLGYDIIKIKGKPTISVKDREIIR
;
A
#
# COMPACT_ATOMS: atom_id res chain seq x y z
N MET A 1 -19.53 -17.11 18.64
CA MET A 1 -18.27 -17.13 17.87
C MET A 1 -18.10 -18.51 17.25
N SER A 2 -17.81 -18.57 15.95
CA SER A 2 -17.63 -19.82 15.22
C SER A 2 -16.16 -20.22 15.24
N LYS A 3 -15.85 -21.45 15.68
CA LYS A 3 -14.48 -21.98 15.66
C LYS A 3 -14.35 -22.98 14.52
N PHE A 4 -13.29 -22.83 13.72
CA PHE A 4 -12.99 -23.73 12.60
C PHE A 4 -11.61 -24.33 12.80
N THR A 5 -11.50 -25.64 12.58
CA THR A 5 -10.20 -26.32 12.45
C THR A 5 -9.92 -26.56 10.97
N ARG A 6 -8.67 -26.32 10.56
CA ARG A 6 -8.19 -26.50 9.19
C ARG A 6 -6.88 -27.25 9.20
N ARG A 7 -6.71 -28.14 8.22
CA ARG A 7 -5.44 -28.82 7.99
C ARG A 7 -4.51 -27.87 7.21
N LEU A 8 -3.25 -27.83 7.62
CA LEU A 8 -2.19 -27.14 6.90
C LEU A 8 -1.79 -27.95 5.66
N GLN A 9 -1.60 -27.27 4.53
CA GLN A 9 -1.18 -27.89 3.27
C GLN A 9 0.21 -27.35 2.89
N LYS A 10 1.18 -28.25 2.70
CA LYS A 10 2.50 -27.86 2.20
C LYS A 10 2.49 -27.77 0.69
N ILE A 11 2.92 -26.63 0.15
CA ILE A 11 3.10 -26.40 -1.29
C ILE A 11 4.48 -25.77 -1.48
N GLY A 12 5.41 -26.54 -2.08
CA GLY A 12 6.81 -26.12 -2.21
C GLY A 12 7.45 -25.85 -0.84
N SER A 13 7.99 -24.65 -0.68
CA SER A 13 8.56 -24.13 0.57
C SER A 13 7.53 -23.44 1.48
N SER A 14 6.26 -23.35 1.09
CA SER A 14 5.22 -22.62 1.80
C SER A 14 4.17 -23.54 2.43
N ILE A 15 3.49 -23.01 3.46
CA ILE A 15 2.33 -23.64 4.09
C ILE A 15 1.09 -22.80 3.83
N LEU A 16 0.01 -23.46 3.42
CA LEU A 16 -1.30 -22.84 3.19
C LEU A 16 -2.31 -23.32 4.24
N VAL A 17 -3.22 -22.42 4.59
CA VAL A 17 -4.41 -22.68 5.41
C VAL A 17 -5.62 -22.08 4.71
N SER A 18 -6.72 -22.84 4.61
CA SER A 18 -7.95 -22.37 3.95
C SER A 18 -8.80 -21.53 4.88
N LEU A 19 -9.24 -20.36 4.41
CA LEU A 19 -10.11 -19.46 5.16
C LEU A 19 -11.56 -19.98 5.21
N PRO A 20 -12.35 -19.60 6.23
CA PRO A 20 -13.77 -19.92 6.26
C PRO A 20 -14.52 -19.28 5.08
N LYS A 21 -15.20 -20.09 4.25
CA LYS A 21 -15.92 -19.61 3.06
C LYS A 21 -16.90 -18.48 3.37
N GLN A 22 -17.69 -18.62 4.43
CA GLN A 22 -18.64 -17.58 4.86
C GLN A 22 -17.96 -16.25 5.17
N TRP A 23 -16.75 -16.27 5.74
CA TRP A 23 -16.01 -15.06 6.05
C TRP A 23 -15.43 -14.41 4.78
N VAL A 24 -14.92 -15.23 3.85
CA VAL A 24 -14.45 -14.78 2.52
C VAL A 24 -15.57 -14.12 1.74
N ASP A 25 -16.74 -14.76 1.68
CA ASP A 25 -17.92 -14.25 0.96
C ASP A 25 -18.44 -12.96 1.61
N ALA A 26 -18.53 -12.90 2.95
CA ALA A 26 -19.00 -11.72 3.68
C ALA A 26 -18.10 -10.47 3.49
N HIS A 27 -16.81 -10.68 3.21
CA HIS A 27 -15.83 -9.61 2.99
C HIS A 27 -15.47 -9.42 1.52
N ASN A 28 -16.20 -10.06 0.59
CA ASN A 28 -15.97 -9.99 -0.86
C ASN A 28 -14.49 -10.27 -1.25
N LEU A 29 -13.85 -11.20 -0.55
CA LEU A 29 -12.46 -11.54 -0.81
C LEU A 29 -12.38 -12.48 -2.03
N GLY A 30 -11.86 -11.95 -3.12
CA GLY A 30 -11.71 -12.62 -4.40
C GLY A 30 -10.25 -12.76 -4.82
N LYS A 31 -10.04 -13.33 -6.01
CA LYS A 31 -8.71 -13.48 -6.60
C LYS A 31 -8.04 -12.11 -6.79
N GLY A 32 -6.82 -11.96 -6.28
CA GLY A 32 -6.03 -10.74 -6.41
C GLY A 32 -6.23 -9.72 -5.28
N LEU A 33 -7.17 -9.95 -4.36
CA LEU A 33 -7.28 -9.14 -3.15
C LEU A 33 -6.25 -9.58 -2.10
N GLN A 34 -5.77 -8.61 -1.34
CA GLN A 34 -4.80 -8.81 -0.26
C GLN A 34 -5.48 -8.65 1.10
N VAL A 35 -4.95 -9.37 2.09
CA VAL A 35 -5.35 -9.30 3.49
C VAL A 35 -4.13 -8.99 4.34
N GLN A 36 -4.33 -8.31 5.47
CA GLN A 36 -3.27 -8.11 6.44
C GLN A 36 -3.16 -9.33 7.36
N ILE A 37 -1.93 -9.73 7.65
CA ILE A 37 -1.62 -10.81 8.58
C ILE A 37 -0.73 -10.24 9.66
N GLU A 38 -1.15 -10.38 10.91
CA GLU A 38 -0.31 -10.06 12.07
C GLU A 38 -0.03 -11.34 12.85
N THR A 39 1.20 -11.47 13.30
CA THR A 39 1.67 -12.65 14.03
C THR A 39 1.95 -12.28 15.48
N ALA A 40 1.40 -13.05 16.40
CA ALA A 40 1.78 -13.07 17.81
C ALA A 40 2.46 -14.41 18.14
N GLU A 41 2.86 -14.61 19.39
CA GLU A 41 3.63 -15.81 19.80
C GLU A 41 2.93 -17.14 19.48
N ASN A 42 1.60 -17.20 19.61
CA ASN A 42 0.85 -18.45 19.42
C ASN A 42 -0.45 -18.26 18.62
N SER A 43 -0.55 -17.16 17.87
CA SER A 43 -1.71 -16.86 17.05
C SER A 43 -1.32 -16.00 15.84
N LEU A 44 -2.14 -16.07 14.79
CA LEU A 44 -2.20 -15.02 13.80
C LEU A 44 -3.60 -14.42 13.75
N SER A 45 -3.69 -13.14 13.44
CA SER A 45 -4.92 -12.46 13.04
C SER A 45 -4.88 -12.16 11.54
N ILE A 46 -6.04 -12.24 10.90
CA ILE A 46 -6.23 -11.89 9.49
C ILE A 46 -7.32 -10.83 9.42
N THR A 47 -7.01 -9.69 8.81
CA THR A 47 -7.94 -8.58 8.64
C THR A 47 -8.23 -8.37 7.15
N ALA A 48 -9.51 -8.35 6.80
CA ALA A 48 -9.98 -8.05 5.45
C ALA A 48 -9.96 -6.53 5.21
N GLY A 49 -9.52 -6.08 4.02
CA GLY A 49 -9.71 -4.70 3.57
C GLY A 49 -8.53 -3.74 3.79
N GLU A 50 -7.48 -4.13 4.52
CA GLU A 50 -6.30 -3.28 4.79
C GLU A 50 -5.08 -3.66 3.94
N GLY A 51 -5.26 -4.49 2.91
CA GLY A 51 -4.22 -4.79 1.92
C GLY A 51 -3.83 -3.60 1.04
N LYS A 52 -4.55 -2.47 1.13
CA LYS A 52 -3.90 -1.18 0.88
C LYS A 52 -3.19 -0.84 2.19
N LYS A 53 -1.88 -1.08 2.24
CA LYS A 53 -1.00 -0.11 2.91
C LYS A 53 -1.59 1.25 2.51
N LEU A 54 -2.09 2.04 3.46
CA LEU A 54 -2.50 3.42 3.19
C LEU A 54 -1.23 4.06 2.65
N SER A 55 -1.02 3.95 1.34
CA SER A 55 0.16 4.45 0.68
C SER A 55 0.05 5.93 0.98
N LYS A 56 0.94 6.43 1.82
CA LYS A 56 0.93 7.85 2.13
C LYS A 56 1.19 8.50 0.79
N GLU A 57 0.15 9.11 0.24
CA GLU A 57 0.18 9.76 -1.05
C GLU A 57 0.13 11.26 -0.83
N ILE A 58 1.02 11.98 -1.51
CA ILE A 58 1.00 13.43 -1.56
C ILE A 58 0.97 13.88 -3.01
N GLU A 59 0.14 14.89 -3.29
CA GLU A 59 0.06 15.56 -4.57
C GLU A 59 0.75 16.93 -4.45
N ILE A 60 1.76 17.17 -5.29
CA ILE A 60 2.49 18.43 -5.40
C ILE A 60 1.99 19.12 -6.68
N GLU A 61 1.30 20.26 -6.55
CA GLU A 61 0.90 21.07 -7.69
C GLU A 61 2.09 21.79 -8.32
N TYR A 62 2.14 21.85 -9.66
CA TYR A 62 3.17 22.56 -10.42
C TYR A 62 2.53 23.54 -11.44
N PRO A 63 3.11 24.74 -11.67
CA PRO A 63 4.37 25.24 -11.11
C PRO A 63 4.25 25.62 -9.63
N LEU A 64 5.35 25.44 -8.91
CA LEU A 64 5.48 25.89 -7.52
C LEU A 64 5.63 27.42 -7.47
N PRO A 65 5.30 28.07 -6.34
CA PRO A 65 5.66 29.46 -6.09
C PRO A 65 7.17 29.67 -6.25
N THR A 66 7.59 30.89 -6.63
CA THR A 66 9.00 31.22 -6.94
C THR A 66 10.00 30.90 -5.82
N GLU A 67 9.52 30.86 -4.58
CA GLU A 67 10.35 30.59 -3.38
C GLU A 67 10.46 29.09 -3.05
N GLU A 68 9.69 28.23 -3.71
CA GLU A 68 9.64 26.80 -3.45
C GLU A 68 10.47 26.00 -4.45
N ASN A 69 11.25 25.05 -3.93
CA ASN A 69 12.07 24.16 -4.73
C ASN A 69 11.41 22.77 -4.81
N ILE A 70 11.15 22.29 -6.02
CA ILE A 70 10.53 20.98 -6.26
C ILE A 70 11.35 19.82 -5.67
N ALA A 71 12.68 19.91 -5.72
CA ALA A 71 13.56 18.90 -5.11
C ALA A 71 13.38 18.82 -3.60
N ALA A 72 13.22 19.98 -2.94
CA ALA A 72 13.01 20.06 -1.50
C ALA A 72 11.65 19.47 -1.10
N ASN A 73 10.59 19.76 -1.85
CA ASN A 73 9.26 19.20 -1.61
C ASN A 73 9.23 17.67 -1.81
N ILE A 74 9.88 17.16 -2.86
CA ILE A 74 10.05 15.71 -3.09
C ILE A 74 10.84 15.07 -1.94
N THR A 75 11.98 15.66 -1.57
CA THR A 75 12.82 15.17 -0.47
C THR A 75 12.05 15.15 0.85
N GLY A 76 11.31 16.21 1.15
CA GLY A 76 10.46 16.29 2.33
C GLY A 76 9.40 15.18 2.36
N ALA A 77 8.74 14.92 1.23
CA ALA A 77 7.79 13.83 1.12
C ALA A 77 8.45 12.45 1.33
N TYR A 78 9.66 12.23 0.79
CA TYR A 78 10.41 11.01 1.06
C TYR A 78 10.74 10.84 2.55
N LEU A 79 11.24 11.90 3.20
CA LEU A 79 11.59 11.88 4.63
C LEU A 79 10.36 11.67 5.53
N LEU A 80 9.19 12.14 5.12
CA LEU A 80 7.91 11.95 5.84
C LEU A 80 7.28 10.56 5.60
N GLY A 81 7.92 9.72 4.79
CA GLY A 81 7.52 8.34 4.52
C GLY A 81 6.32 8.22 3.59
N TYR A 82 6.19 9.14 2.61
CA TYR A 82 5.21 9.00 1.55
C TYR A 82 5.63 7.88 0.58
N ASP A 83 4.71 6.98 0.26
CA ASP A 83 4.93 5.86 -0.66
C ASP A 83 4.73 6.29 -2.13
N ILE A 84 3.87 7.29 -2.37
CA ILE A 84 3.57 7.81 -3.71
C ILE A 84 3.62 9.34 -3.67
N ILE A 85 4.48 9.93 -4.50
CA ILE A 85 4.59 11.38 -4.67
C ILE A 85 4.10 11.70 -6.09
N LYS A 86 2.91 12.30 -6.22
CA LYS A 86 2.34 12.70 -7.51
C LYS A 86 2.64 14.16 -7.79
N ILE A 87 3.26 14.45 -8.93
CA ILE A 87 3.54 15.82 -9.36
C ILE A 87 2.58 16.16 -10.49
N LYS A 88 1.73 17.17 -10.29
CA LYS A 88 0.66 17.52 -11.22
C LYS A 88 0.89 18.92 -11.79
N GLY A 89 1.43 18.95 -13.01
CA GLY A 89 1.63 20.19 -13.76
C GLY A 89 0.36 20.62 -14.48
N LYS A 90 -0.13 21.85 -14.22
CA LYS A 90 -1.14 22.50 -15.06
C LYS A 90 -0.56 22.81 -16.47
N PRO A 91 0.63 23.44 -16.59
CA PRO A 91 1.44 23.44 -17.81
C PRO A 91 2.39 22.23 -17.84
N THR A 92 3.00 21.98 -19.01
CA THR A 92 4.08 21.00 -19.15
C THR A 92 5.25 21.35 -18.24
N ILE A 93 5.66 20.41 -17.38
CA ILE A 93 6.83 20.54 -16.51
C ILE A 93 8.08 20.83 -17.36
N SER A 94 8.84 21.86 -16.96
CA SER A 94 10.04 22.30 -17.69
C SER A 94 11.08 21.18 -17.82
N VAL A 95 11.93 21.23 -18.85
CA VAL A 95 12.99 20.23 -19.05
C VAL A 95 13.94 20.18 -17.86
N LYS A 96 14.29 21.35 -17.30
CA LYS A 96 15.15 21.44 -16.11
C LYS A 96 14.53 20.74 -14.90
N ASP A 97 13.25 20.98 -14.63
CA ASP A 97 12.58 20.38 -13.48
C ASP A 97 12.30 18.88 -13.69
N ARG A 98 12.10 18.43 -14.93
CA ARG A 98 11.98 17.01 -15.26
C ARG A 98 13.25 16.22 -14.94
N GLU A 99 14.43 16.80 -15.15
CA GLU A 99 15.69 16.15 -14.81
C GLU A 99 15.86 15.97 -13.29
N ILE A 100 15.27 16.88 -12.50
CA ILE A 100 15.29 16.82 -11.03
C ILE A 100 14.30 15.78 -10.49
N ILE A 101 13.18 15.57 -11.17
CA ILE A 101 12.12 14.63 -10.77
C ILE A 101 12.49 13.16 -11.05
N ARG A 102 13.34 12.92 -12.06
CA ARG A 102 13.67 11.59 -12.56
C ARG A 102 14.50 10.76 -11.58
#